data_AF-A0A2R9BVT2-F1
#
_entry.id   AF-A0A2R9BVT2-F1
#
_cell.length_a   1.000
_cell.length_b   1.000
_cell.length_c   1.000
_cell.angle_alpha   90.00
_cell.angle_beta   90.00
_cell.angle_gamma   90.00
#
_symmetry.space_group_name_H-M   'P 1'
#
loop_
_entity.id
_entity.type
_entity.pdbx_description
1 polymer ?
#
loop_
_entity_poly.entity_id
_entity_poly.type
_entity_poly.pdbx_seq_one_letter_code
_entity_poly.pdbx_strand_id
1 'polypeptide(L)'
;LQNVPHKSSLPEGIRPGTVMRIRGLVPPNASRFHVNLLCGEEQGSDAALHFNPRLDTSEVVFNSKEQGSWGREERGPGVPFQRGQPFEVLIIASDDGFKVRLCDRGVDAKT
;
A
#
# COMPACT_ATOMS: atom_id res chain seq x y z
N LEU A 1 -2.02 -17.03 -13.55
CA LEU A 1 -2.62 -15.70 -13.37
C LEU A 1 -1.58 -14.67 -13.80
N GLN A 2 -1.91 -13.83 -14.76
CA GLN A 2 -1.04 -12.72 -15.17
C GLN A 2 -1.26 -11.54 -14.21
N ASN A 3 -0.19 -10.96 -13.70
CA ASN A 3 -0.29 -9.77 -12.86
C ASN A 3 -0.47 -8.55 -13.77
N VAL A 4 -1.66 -7.95 -13.75
CA VAL A 4 -1.95 -6.69 -14.44
C VAL A 4 -2.04 -5.59 -13.38
N PRO A 5 -1.16 -4.56 -13.39
CA PRO A 5 -1.23 -3.47 -12.44
C PRO A 5 -2.55 -2.70 -12.55
N HIS A 6 -3.15 -2.36 -11.41
CA HIS A 6 -4.25 -1.41 -11.34
C HIS A 6 -3.69 0.00 -11.23
N LYS A 7 -4.23 0.94 -12.02
CA LYS A 7 -3.91 2.37 -11.97
C LYS A 7 -5.21 3.16 -11.88
N SER A 8 -5.21 4.16 -11.01
CA SER A 8 -6.30 5.13 -10.87
C SER A 8 -5.70 6.52 -10.78
N SER A 9 -6.09 7.42 -11.69
CA SER A 9 -5.65 8.81 -11.68
C SER A 9 -6.38 9.59 -10.59
N LEU A 10 -5.70 10.56 -9.98
CA LEU A 10 -6.25 11.46 -8.95
C LEU A 10 -6.09 12.90 -9.44
N PRO A 11 -6.99 13.40 -10.31
CA PRO A 11 -6.81 14.70 -10.98
C PRO A 11 -6.77 15.89 -10.03
N GLU A 12 -7.50 15.81 -8.92
CA GLU A 12 -7.51 16.82 -7.85
C GLU A 12 -6.41 16.59 -6.80
N GLY A 13 -5.56 15.58 -7.02
CA GLY A 13 -4.53 15.17 -6.08
C GLY A 13 -5.08 14.57 -4.78
N ILE A 14 -4.23 14.61 -3.76
CA ILE A 14 -4.50 14.10 -2.41
C ILE A 14 -4.25 15.26 -1.44
N ARG A 15 -5.14 15.45 -0.47
CA ARG A 15 -4.99 16.45 0.59
C ARG A 15 -5.09 15.78 1.97
N PRO A 16 -4.61 16.42 3.04
CA PRO A 16 -4.86 15.96 4.41
C PRO A 16 -6.34 15.63 4.63
N GLY A 17 -6.60 14.45 5.18
CA GLY A 17 -7.95 13.89 5.35
C GLY A 17 -8.43 12.99 4.21
N THR A 18 -7.73 12.91 3.08
CA THR A 18 -8.05 11.94 2.02
C THR A 18 -7.79 10.52 2.50
N VAL A 19 -8.78 9.64 2.33
CA VAL A 19 -8.70 8.21 2.69
C VAL A 19 -8.79 7.36 1.44
N MET A 20 -7.75 6.56 1.19
CA MET A 20 -7.71 5.55 0.13
C MET A 20 -7.93 4.18 0.75
N ARG A 21 -9.01 3.51 0.36
CA ARG A 21 -9.35 2.16 0.82
C ARG A 21 -9.01 1.13 -0.26
N ILE A 22 -8.11 0.21 0.07
CA ILE A 22 -7.70 -0.90 -0.80
C ILE A 22 -8.24 -2.20 -0.20
N ARG A 23 -9.01 -2.95 -1.00
CA ARG A 23 -9.48 -4.30 -0.67
C ARG A 23 -8.93 -5.27 -1.68
N GLY A 24 -8.50 -6.44 -1.22
CA GLY A 24 -7.95 -7.45 -2.11
C GLY A 24 -7.82 -8.82 -1.45
N LEU A 25 -7.35 -9.77 -2.25
CA LEU A 25 -6.97 -11.11 -1.84
C LEU A 25 -5.48 -11.29 -2.09
N VAL A 26 -4.72 -11.71 -1.08
CA VAL A 26 -3.33 -12.12 -1.31
C VAL A 26 -3.33 -13.52 -1.94
N PRO A 27 -2.78 -13.72 -3.15
CA PRO A 27 -2.74 -15.06 -3.75
C PRO A 27 -1.94 -16.07 -2.90
N PRO A 28 -2.27 -17.37 -2.96
CA PRO A 28 -1.55 -18.41 -2.21
C PRO A 28 -0.04 -18.45 -2.46
N ASN A 29 0.42 -18.08 -3.65
CA ASN A 29 1.83 -18.12 -4.05
C ASN A 29 2.47 -16.72 -4.10
N ALA A 30 1.88 -15.72 -3.42
CA ALA A 30 2.39 -14.36 -3.46
C ALA A 30 3.73 -14.22 -2.71
N SER A 31 4.73 -13.62 -3.35
CA SER A 31 5.96 -13.18 -2.68
C SER A 31 5.76 -11.82 -2.04
N ARG A 32 5.23 -10.85 -2.79
CA ARG A 32 5.02 -9.46 -2.36
C ARG A 32 3.98 -8.77 -3.22
N PHE A 33 3.47 -7.64 -2.76
CA PHE A 33 2.70 -6.70 -3.56
C PHE A 33 3.05 -5.27 -3.15
N HIS A 34 2.60 -4.26 -3.91
CA HIS A 34 2.83 -2.87 -3.55
C HIS A 34 1.65 -1.98 -3.90
N VAL A 35 1.54 -0.87 -3.18
CA VAL A 35 0.70 0.28 -3.50
C VAL A 35 1.61 1.49 -3.58
N ASN A 36 1.57 2.19 -4.72
CA ASN A 36 2.34 3.41 -4.93
C ASN A 36 1.41 4.61 -5.04
N LEU A 37 1.77 5.71 -4.40
CA LEU A 37 1.23 7.04 -4.69
C LEU A 37 2.27 7.76 -5.54
N LEU A 38 2.02 7.79 -6.85
CA LEU A 38 2.94 8.33 -7.85
C LEU A 38 2.65 9.82 -8.09
N CYS A 39 3.70 10.58 -8.40
CA CYS A 39 3.63 12.00 -8.72
C CYS A 39 3.28 12.27 -10.20
N GLY A 40 3.24 11.23 -11.03
CA GLY A 40 2.97 11.31 -12.46
C GLY A 40 2.63 9.95 -13.07
N GLU A 41 2.21 9.96 -14.34
CA GLU A 41 1.81 8.75 -15.07
C GLU A 41 2.99 8.07 -15.80
N GLU A 42 4.10 8.81 -15.95
CA GLU A 42 5.29 8.37 -16.66
C GLU A 42 5.98 7.18 -15.96
N GLN A 43 6.62 6.36 -16.79
CA GLN A 43 7.40 5.25 -16.27
C GLN A 43 8.56 5.78 -15.44
N GLY A 44 8.65 5.31 -14.19
CA GLY A 44 9.71 5.71 -13.28
C GLY A 44 9.45 7.01 -12.52
N SER A 45 8.23 7.55 -12.59
CA SER A 45 7.77 8.68 -11.78
C SER A 45 8.14 8.52 -10.30
N ASP A 46 8.36 9.65 -9.65
CA ASP A 46 8.59 9.72 -8.22
C ASP A 46 7.38 9.19 -7.44
N ALA A 47 7.65 8.67 -6.25
CA ALA A 47 6.66 8.04 -5.39
C ALA A 47 6.65 8.74 -4.04
N ALA A 48 5.56 9.47 -3.75
CA ALA A 48 5.32 10.04 -2.43
C ALA A 48 5.18 8.95 -1.36
N LEU A 49 4.65 7.79 -1.75
CA LEU A 49 4.57 6.60 -0.91
C LEU A 49 4.78 5.34 -1.75
N HIS A 50 5.65 4.48 -1.27
CA HIS A 50 5.76 3.08 -1.66
C HIS A 50 5.44 2.20 -0.46
N PHE A 51 4.25 1.62 -0.46
CA PHE A 51 3.82 0.63 0.53
C PHE A 51 4.05 -0.77 -0.03
N ASN A 52 4.94 -1.55 0.56
CA ASN A 52 5.36 -2.84 0.01
C ASN A 52 5.38 -3.97 1.06
N PRO A 53 4.25 -4.67 1.24
CA PRO A 53 4.21 -5.92 1.96
C PRO A 53 4.99 -7.04 1.25
N ARG A 54 5.96 -7.63 1.95
CA ARG A 54 6.84 -8.71 1.50
C ARG A 54 6.57 -9.97 2.36
N LEU A 55 5.80 -10.90 1.80
CA LEU A 55 5.42 -12.16 2.46
C LEU A 55 6.53 -13.22 2.40
N ASP A 56 7.49 -13.04 1.50
CA ASP A 56 8.71 -13.84 1.38
C ASP A 56 9.72 -13.54 2.50
N THR A 57 9.85 -12.27 2.91
CA THR A 57 10.74 -11.84 4.00
C THR A 57 10.03 -11.49 5.31
N SER A 58 8.70 -11.62 5.34
CA SER A 58 7.88 -11.31 6.52
C SER A 58 8.10 -9.90 7.06
N GLU A 59 8.23 -8.91 6.17
CA GLU A 59 8.28 -7.49 6.51
C GLU A 59 7.30 -6.64 5.67
N VAL A 60 6.90 -5.49 6.19
CA VAL A 60 6.24 -4.43 5.42
C VAL A 60 7.21 -3.27 5.31
N VAL A 61 7.59 -2.94 4.09
CA VAL A 61 8.47 -1.80 3.80
C VAL A 61 7.65 -0.59 3.37
N PHE A 62 8.05 0.56 3.88
CA PHE A 62 7.64 1.88 3.43
C PHE A 62 8.85 2.62 2.90
N ASN A 63 8.68 3.34 1.80
CA ASN A 63 9.73 4.22 1.28
C ASN A 63 9.10 5.36 0.44
N SER A 64 9.92 6.34 0.10
CA SER A 64 9.65 7.33 -0.94
C SER A 64 10.69 7.23 -2.04
N LYS A 65 10.33 7.71 -3.23
CA LYS A 65 11.24 7.86 -4.35
C LYS A 65 11.21 9.32 -4.79
N GLU A 66 12.35 9.97 -4.76
CA GLU A 66 12.50 11.38 -5.11
C GLU A 66 13.69 11.54 -6.07
N GLN A 67 13.49 12.30 -7.15
CA GLN A 67 14.47 12.52 -8.20
C GLN A 67 15.05 11.19 -8.73
N GLY A 68 14.18 10.19 -8.91
CA GLY A 68 14.57 8.89 -9.42
C GLY A 68 15.24 7.95 -8.39
N SER A 69 15.52 8.39 -7.17
CA SER A 69 16.25 7.63 -6.15
C SER A 69 15.36 7.22 -4.98
N TRP A 70 15.52 6.00 -4.49
CA TRP A 70 14.84 5.52 -3.29
C TRP A 70 15.45 6.14 -2.03
N GLY A 71 14.60 6.56 -1.12
CA GLY A 71 14.99 7.01 0.22
C GLY A 71 15.37 5.86 1.15
N ARG A 72 15.46 6.18 2.44
CA ARG A 72 15.69 5.20 3.51
C ARG A 72 14.40 4.41 3.77
N GLU A 73 14.48 3.08 3.73
CA GLU A 73 13.36 2.21 4.06
C GLU A 73 12.95 2.34 5.55
N GLU A 74 11.65 2.49 5.77
CA GLU A 74 10.99 2.31 7.06
C GLU A 74 10.29 0.94 7.09
N ARG A 75 10.17 0.36 8.28
CA ARG A 75 9.59 -0.98 8.46
C ARG A 75 8.46 -0.95 9.48
N GLY A 76 7.32 -1.52 9.10
CA GLY A 76 6.20 -1.72 10.01
C GLY A 76 6.44 -2.88 10.99
N PRO A 77 5.66 -2.97 12.08
CA PRO A 77 5.72 -4.10 13.01
C PRO A 77 5.11 -5.35 12.36
N GLY A 78 5.97 -6.28 11.91
CA GLY A 78 5.56 -7.57 11.33
C GLY A 78 4.84 -7.46 9.97
N VAL A 79 4.24 -8.58 9.53
CA VAL A 79 3.42 -8.68 8.30
C VAL A 79 2.02 -9.15 8.65
N PRO A 80 1.02 -8.27 8.64
CA PRO A 80 -0.35 -8.64 8.92
C PRO A 80 -1.09 -9.11 7.64
N PHE A 81 -0.35 -9.63 6.66
CA PHE A 81 -0.87 -10.17 5.41
C PHE A 81 -0.60 -11.67 5.33
N GLN A 82 -1.61 -12.44 4.94
CA GLN A 82 -1.49 -13.90 4.85
C GLN A 82 -1.84 -14.37 3.43
N ARG A 83 -1.02 -15.28 2.89
CA ARG A 83 -1.28 -15.95 1.62
C ARG A 83 -2.64 -16.64 1.65
N GLY A 84 -3.44 -16.44 0.61
CA GLY A 84 -4.79 -16.98 0.50
C GLY A 84 -5.85 -16.23 1.32
N GLN A 85 -5.51 -15.15 2.03
CA GLN A 85 -6.46 -14.38 2.83
C GLN A 85 -6.76 -13.01 2.22
N PRO A 86 -8.01 -12.55 2.27
CA PRO A 86 -8.34 -11.18 1.90
C PRO A 86 -7.92 -10.19 2.98
N PHE A 87 -7.69 -8.97 2.53
CA PHE A 87 -7.23 -7.85 3.35
C PHE A 87 -8.00 -6.58 2.99
N GLU A 88 -8.04 -5.66 3.96
CA GLU A 88 -8.46 -4.28 3.76
C GLU A 88 -7.43 -3.36 4.40
N VAL A 89 -6.97 -2.37 3.63
CA VAL A 89 -5.99 -1.36 4.05
C VAL A 89 -6.57 0.02 3.80
N LEU A 90 -6.38 0.91 4.76
CA LEU A 90 -6.61 2.34 4.62
C LEU A 90 -5.27 3.06 4.57
N ILE A 91 -5.05 3.84 3.52
CA ILE A 91 -3.96 4.82 3.44
C ILE A 91 -4.60 6.19 3.64
N ILE A 92 -4.24 6.85 4.73
CA ILE A 92 -4.83 8.11 5.17
C ILE A 92 -3.76 9.20 5.04
N ALA A 93 -4.03 10.20 4.22
CA ALA A 93 -3.18 11.38 4.12
C ALA A 93 -3.41 12.29 5.33
N SER A 94 -2.34 12.78 5.94
CA SER A 94 -2.34 13.80 6.99
C SER A 94 -1.30 14.87 6.69
N ASP A 95 -1.31 15.96 7.46
CA ASP A 95 -0.37 17.08 7.27
C ASP A 95 1.10 16.66 7.40
N ASP A 96 1.36 15.58 8.14
CA ASP A 96 2.68 15.02 8.46
C ASP A 96 3.05 13.80 7.61
N GLY A 97 2.23 13.39 6.63
CA GLY A 97 2.52 12.27 5.74
C GLY A 97 1.36 11.29 5.57
N PHE A 98 1.65 9.99 5.64
CA PHE A 98 0.66 8.93 5.42
C PHE A 98 0.57 7.97 6.60
N LYS A 99 -0.66 7.69 7.03
CA LYS A 99 -0.96 6.65 8.01
C LYS A 99 -1.54 5.45 7.29
N VAL A 100 -0.91 4.29 7.45
CA VAL A 100 -1.42 3.03 6.91
C VAL A 100 -2.02 2.20 8.04
N ARG A 101 -3.30 1.84 7.89
CA ARG A 101 -4.04 1.02 8.83
C ARG A 101 -4.52 -0.24 8.14
N LEU A 102 -4.27 -1.39 8.72
CA LEU A 102 -5.07 -2.57 8.39
C LEU A 102 -6.39 -2.50 9.14
N CYS A 103 -7.46 -2.84 8.42
CA CYS A 103 -8.71 -3.14 9.07
C CYS A 103 -8.65 -4.62 9.49
N ASP A 104 -8.65 -4.87 10.80
CA ASP A 104 -8.93 -6.22 11.28
C ASP A 104 -10.28 -6.63 10.72
N ARG A 105 -10.36 -7.83 10.13
CA ARG A 105 -11.64 -8.53 10.03
C ARG A 105 -12.02 -8.97 11.44
N GLY A 106 -12.35 -8.00 12.29
CA GLY A 106 -13.19 -8.23 13.44
C GLY A 106 -14.47 -8.83 12.88
N VAL A 107 -14.73 -10.06 13.30
CA VAL A 107 -15.96 -10.82 13.07
C VAL A 107 -17.13 -9.87 12.83
N ASP A 108 -17.82 -10.02 11.69
CA ASP A 108 -19.15 -9.43 11.52
C ASP A 108 -19.99 -9.92 12.71
N ALA A 109 -20.02 -9.14 13.79
CA ALA A 109 -20.92 -9.34 14.89
C ALA A 109 -22.29 -9.01 14.32
N LYS A 110 -22.93 -10.04 13.75
CA LYS A 110 -24.36 -10.03 13.51
C LYS A 110 -25.00 -9.71 14.86
N THR A 111 -25.50 -8.49 14.99
CA THR A 111 -26.57 -8.18 15.93
C THR A 111 -27.89 -8.54 15.26
#